data_AF-A0A7S4GMG1-F1
#
_entry.id   AF-A0A7S4GMG1-F1
#
_cell.length_a   1.000
_cell.length_b   1.000
_cell.length_c   1.000
_cell.angle_alpha   90.00
_cell.angle_beta   90.00
_cell.angle_gamma   90.00
#
_symmetry.space_group_name_H-M   'P 1'
#
loop_
_entity.id
_entity.type
_entity.pdbx_description
1 polymer ?
#
loop_
_entity_poly.entity_id
_entity_poly.type
_entity_poly.pdbx_seq_one_letter_code
_entity_poly.pdbx_strand_id
1 'polypeptide(L)'
;MAADSDHNGSDTDSDDEPELSYEELLSANPFQMPAFSKRKLRYMALFDVEQWSSALDGLTFATASAPLTWDEAVAVQHHFQEGICGHSRRITEADDAAVAQLRRTVDGLFARLAGDAGGGPGFFVRLGPRSPKDAPMIARRPAADTRADRAA
;
A
#
# COMPACT_ATOMS: atom_id res chain seq x y z
N MET A 1 -8.70 -43.73 1.82
CA MET A 1 -9.13 -43.03 0.60
C MET A 1 -10.28 -42.13 0.99
N ALA A 2 -9.97 -40.90 1.42
CA ALA A 2 -10.95 -39.89 1.83
C ALA A 2 -10.89 -38.78 0.79
N ALA A 3 -12.06 -38.32 0.37
CA ALA A 3 -12.27 -37.46 -0.79
C ALA A 3 -11.64 -36.08 -0.62
N ASP A 4 -10.77 -35.73 -1.57
CA ASP A 4 -10.35 -34.35 -1.81
C ASP A 4 -11.58 -33.54 -2.21
N SER A 5 -11.90 -32.56 -1.38
CA SER A 5 -12.96 -31.59 -1.63
C SER A 5 -12.33 -30.43 -2.37
N ASP A 6 -12.25 -30.52 -3.70
CA ASP A 6 -11.85 -29.41 -4.57
C ASP A 6 -12.83 -28.25 -4.39
N HIS A 7 -12.48 -27.30 -3.51
CA HIS A 7 -13.03 -25.94 -3.52
C HIS A 7 -12.44 -25.22 -4.72
N ASN A 8 -12.95 -25.54 -5.91
CA ASN A 8 -12.74 -24.76 -7.11
C ASN A 8 -13.64 -23.51 -7.03
N GLY A 9 -13.21 -22.55 -6.21
CA GLY A 9 -13.78 -21.21 -6.15
C GLY A 9 -13.47 -20.51 -7.47
N SER A 10 -14.41 -20.59 -8.40
CA SER A 10 -14.41 -19.85 -9.66
C SER A 10 -14.45 -18.35 -9.36
N ASP A 11 -13.28 -17.72 -9.25
CA ASP A 11 -13.05 -16.27 -9.35
C ASP A 11 -13.41 -15.81 -10.77
N THR A 12 -14.70 -15.88 -11.08
CA THR A 12 -15.27 -15.29 -12.27
C THR A 12 -15.41 -13.81 -11.98
N ASP A 13 -14.30 -13.10 -12.23
CA ASP A 13 -14.10 -11.66 -12.13
C ASP A 13 -14.92 -10.93 -13.21
N SER A 14 -16.26 -11.08 -13.18
CA SER A 14 -17.19 -10.28 -14.00
C SER A 14 -17.53 -8.99 -13.26
N ASP A 15 -16.50 -8.16 -13.05
CA ASP A 15 -16.61 -6.83 -12.44
C ASP A 15 -16.95 -5.76 -13.50
N ASP A 16 -17.84 -6.10 -14.45
CA ASP A 16 -18.44 -5.18 -15.44
C ASP A 16 -19.58 -4.33 -14.81
N GLU A 17 -19.39 -3.93 -13.55
CA GLU A 17 -20.31 -3.00 -12.91
C GLU A 17 -20.04 -1.59 -13.45
N PRO A 18 -21.06 -0.86 -13.93
CA PRO A 18 -20.88 0.47 -14.49
C PRO A 18 -20.17 1.39 -13.48
N GLU A 19 -19.23 2.18 -14.00
CA GLU A 19 -18.55 3.20 -13.22
C GLU A 19 -19.56 4.22 -12.71
N LEU A 20 -19.69 4.30 -11.39
CA LEU A 20 -20.51 5.31 -10.73
C LEU A 20 -19.80 6.67 -10.82
N SER A 21 -20.57 7.72 -11.06
CA SER A 21 -20.11 9.08 -10.95
C SER A 21 -19.70 9.43 -9.50
N TYR A 22 -18.97 10.53 -9.34
CA TYR A 22 -18.54 11.02 -8.04
C TYR A 22 -19.72 11.28 -7.08
N GLU A 23 -20.80 11.89 -7.58
CA GLU A 23 -22.00 12.19 -6.79
C GLU A 23 -22.73 10.91 -6.37
N GLU A 24 -22.83 9.92 -7.27
CA GLU A 24 -23.42 8.62 -6.98
C GLU A 24 -22.59 7.87 -5.92
N LEU A 25 -21.26 7.90 -6.02
CA LEU A 25 -20.38 7.33 -5.01
C LEU A 25 -20.63 7.96 -3.65
N LEU A 26 -20.66 9.30 -3.54
CA LEU A 26 -20.91 9.98 -2.26
C LEU A 26 -22.28 9.67 -1.65
N SER A 27 -23.29 9.42 -2.50
CA SER A 27 -24.63 9.06 -2.05
C SER A 27 -24.77 7.59 -1.62
N ALA A 28 -23.80 6.75 -1.97
CA ALA A 28 -23.86 5.32 -1.70
C ALA A 28 -23.49 5.01 -0.23
N ASN A 29 -24.15 4.00 0.35
CA ASN A 29 -23.86 3.56 1.71
C ASN A 29 -22.65 2.60 1.73
N PRO A 30 -21.48 3.00 2.26
CA PRO A 30 -20.28 2.16 2.24
C PRO A 30 -20.39 0.91 3.14
N PHE A 31 -21.32 0.89 4.10
CA PHE A 31 -21.58 -0.26 4.96
C PHE A 31 -22.35 -1.38 4.26
N GLN A 32 -23.03 -1.06 3.16
CA GLN A 32 -23.73 -2.04 2.33
C GLN A 32 -22.86 -2.57 1.17
N MET A 33 -21.69 -1.97 0.94
CA MET A 33 -20.77 -2.41 -0.11
C MET A 33 -19.90 -3.60 0.35
N PRO A 34 -19.67 -4.61 -0.51
CA PRO A 34 -18.75 -5.71 -0.23
C PRO A 34 -17.35 -5.21 0.12
N ALA A 35 -16.75 -5.77 1.17
CA ALA A 35 -15.53 -5.25 1.82
C ALA A 35 -14.32 -5.10 0.88
N PHE A 36 -14.22 -5.95 -0.15
CA PHE A 36 -13.11 -5.99 -1.11
C PHE A 36 -13.54 -5.71 -2.55
N SER A 37 -14.66 -5.01 -2.75
CA SER A 37 -15.12 -4.65 -4.10
C SER A 37 -14.35 -3.44 -4.65
N LYS A 38 -14.11 -3.42 -5.97
CA LYS A 38 -13.54 -2.25 -6.69
C LYS A 38 -14.34 -0.97 -6.39
N ARG A 39 -15.67 -1.08 -6.32
CA ARG A 39 -16.57 0.04 -5.96
C ARG A 39 -16.29 0.60 -4.56
N LYS A 40 -16.13 -0.26 -3.55
CA LYS A 40 -15.80 0.21 -2.19
C LYS A 40 -14.41 0.82 -2.13
N LEU A 41 -13.45 0.27 -2.86
CA LEU A 41 -12.10 0.85 -2.96
C LEU A 41 -12.15 2.26 -3.58
N ARG A 42 -12.89 2.46 -4.68
CA ARG A 42 -13.11 3.78 -5.29
C ARG A 42 -13.80 4.76 -4.34
N TYR A 43 -14.85 4.33 -3.64
CA TYR A 43 -15.51 5.17 -2.63
C TYR A 43 -14.53 5.58 -1.53
N MET A 44 -13.72 4.65 -1.01
CA MET A 44 -12.77 4.94 0.05
C MET A 44 -11.66 5.90 -0.39
N ALA A 45 -11.24 5.84 -1.67
CA ALA A 45 -10.26 6.75 -2.24
C ALA A 45 -10.72 8.22 -2.26
N LEU A 46 -12.03 8.49 -2.22
CA LEU A 46 -12.55 9.87 -2.08
C LEU A 46 -12.10 10.54 -0.77
N PHE A 47 -11.69 9.76 0.22
CA PHE A 47 -11.25 10.22 1.53
C PHE A 47 -9.72 10.15 1.70
N ASP A 48 -8.99 9.94 0.60
CA ASP A 48 -7.54 9.94 0.61
C ASP A 48 -6.99 11.32 1.01
N VAL A 49 -5.83 11.30 1.68
CA VAL A 49 -5.24 12.51 2.27
C VAL A 49 -4.91 13.56 1.21
N GLU A 50 -4.59 13.15 -0.01
CA GLU A 50 -4.31 14.07 -1.12
C GLU A 50 -5.53 14.93 -1.49
N GLN A 51 -6.75 14.47 -1.20
CA GLN A 51 -7.98 15.18 -1.56
C GLN A 51 -8.30 16.35 -0.62
N TRP A 52 -7.87 16.29 0.64
CA TRP A 52 -8.30 17.25 1.67
C TRP A 52 -7.17 17.96 2.42
N SER A 53 -5.94 17.44 2.39
CA SER A 53 -4.82 18.00 3.19
C SER A 53 -4.53 19.46 2.87
N SER A 54 -4.57 19.85 1.59
CA SER A 54 -4.32 21.24 1.17
C SER A 54 -5.37 22.23 1.69
N ALA A 55 -6.63 21.80 1.79
CA ALA A 55 -7.71 22.63 2.32
C ALA A 55 -7.60 22.85 3.84
N LEU A 56 -6.84 22.00 4.54
CA LEU A 56 -6.61 22.07 5.98
C LEU A 56 -5.16 22.43 6.31
N ASP A 57 -4.47 23.12 5.40
CA ASP A 57 -3.10 23.57 5.61
C ASP A 57 -3.01 24.49 6.85
N GLY A 58 -1.96 24.31 7.64
CA GLY A 58 -1.79 24.96 8.95
C GLY A 58 -2.70 24.47 10.08
N LEU A 59 -3.74 23.67 9.78
CA LEU A 59 -4.62 23.04 10.79
C LEU A 59 -4.31 21.55 11.01
N THR A 60 -3.52 20.96 10.12
CA THR A 60 -3.08 19.56 10.20
C THR A 60 -1.56 19.46 10.18
N PHE A 61 -1.04 18.26 10.41
CA PHE A 61 0.39 18.01 10.31
C PHE A 61 0.90 18.24 8.89
N ALA A 62 2.14 18.72 8.77
CA ALA A 62 2.83 18.83 7.49
C ALA A 62 2.77 17.48 6.76
N THR A 63 2.19 17.48 5.56
CA THR A 63 1.89 16.27 4.80
C THR A 63 2.43 16.42 3.39
N ALA A 64 3.05 15.36 2.88
CA ALA A 64 3.46 15.24 1.49
C ALA A 64 3.06 13.86 0.97
N SER A 65 2.69 13.79 -0.31
CA SER A 65 2.24 12.58 -0.97
C SER A 65 2.91 12.43 -2.33
N ALA A 66 2.96 11.19 -2.81
CA ALA A 66 3.37 10.83 -4.15
C ALA A 66 2.51 9.67 -4.64
N PRO A 67 2.21 9.60 -5.95
CA PRO A 67 1.52 8.45 -6.50
C PRO A 67 2.39 7.19 -6.36
N LEU A 68 1.74 6.06 -6.11
CA LEU A 68 2.36 4.74 -6.11
C LEU A 68 1.96 4.01 -7.39
N THR A 69 2.93 3.55 -8.17
CA THR A 69 2.64 2.75 -9.36
C THR A 69 2.26 1.31 -8.99
N TRP A 70 1.61 0.63 -9.92
CA TRP A 70 1.24 -0.79 -9.71
C TRP A 70 2.47 -1.67 -9.53
N ASP A 71 3.51 -1.46 -10.33
CA ASP A 71 4.76 -2.23 -10.25
C ASP A 71 5.44 -2.03 -8.89
N GLU A 72 5.49 -0.81 -8.37
CA GLU A 72 6.01 -0.53 -7.03
C GLU A 72 5.16 -1.20 -5.93
N ALA A 73 3.84 -1.20 -6.06
CA ALA A 73 2.95 -1.85 -5.10
C ALA A 73 3.14 -3.39 -5.08
N VAL A 74 3.25 -4.01 -6.25
CA VAL A 74 3.53 -5.44 -6.42
C VAL A 74 4.90 -5.78 -5.83
N ALA A 75 5.93 -4.96 -6.12
CA ALA A 75 7.26 -5.17 -5.59
C ALA A 75 7.29 -5.12 -4.06
N VAL A 76 6.63 -4.14 -3.43
CA VAL A 76 6.50 -4.07 -1.96
C VAL A 76 5.83 -5.33 -1.41
N GLN A 77 4.78 -5.83 -2.07
CA GLN A 77 4.10 -7.06 -1.67
C GLN A 77 5.04 -8.27 -1.75
N HIS A 78 5.80 -8.43 -2.85
CA HIS A 78 6.77 -9.51 -3.00
C HIS A 78 7.85 -9.47 -1.92
N HIS A 79 8.40 -8.28 -1.63
CA HIS A 79 9.38 -8.11 -0.57
C HIS A 79 8.82 -8.43 0.83
N PHE A 80 7.55 -8.10 1.09
CA PHE A 80 6.89 -8.46 2.35
C PHE A 80 6.67 -9.97 2.45
N GLN A 81 6.13 -10.60 1.40
CA GLN A 81 5.88 -12.04 1.37
C GLN A 81 7.17 -12.83 1.56
N GLU A 82 8.26 -12.43 0.90
CA GLU A 82 9.54 -13.12 1.02
C GLU A 82 10.24 -12.83 2.36
N GLY A 83 10.34 -11.56 2.74
CA GLY A 83 11.09 -11.16 3.93
C GLY A 83 10.38 -11.37 5.27
N ILE A 84 9.04 -11.41 5.28
CA ILE A 84 8.22 -11.49 6.51
C ILE A 84 7.38 -12.77 6.53
N CYS A 85 6.68 -13.09 5.45
CA CYS A 85 5.80 -14.27 5.42
C CYS A 85 6.55 -15.58 5.14
N GLY A 86 7.84 -15.53 4.80
CA GLY A 86 8.66 -16.71 4.53
C GLY A 86 8.34 -17.40 3.21
N HIS A 87 7.68 -16.72 2.28
CA HIS A 87 7.52 -17.21 0.91
C HIS A 87 8.90 -17.17 0.21
N SER A 88 9.17 -18.08 -0.72
CA SER A 88 10.45 -18.06 -1.45
C SER A 88 10.24 -17.71 -2.92
N ARG A 89 11.27 -17.09 -3.52
CA ARG A 89 11.37 -16.80 -4.96
C ARG A 89 10.28 -15.88 -5.50
N ARG A 90 9.94 -14.82 -4.76
CA ARG A 90 8.97 -13.80 -5.21
C ARG A 90 9.65 -12.55 -5.75
N ILE A 91 10.84 -12.21 -5.24
CA ILE A 91 11.56 -11.00 -5.63
C ILE A 91 12.31 -11.21 -6.96
N THR A 92 12.02 -10.34 -7.93
CA THR A 92 12.71 -10.23 -9.23
C THR A 92 13.63 -9.01 -9.29
N GLU A 93 14.49 -8.92 -10.32
CA GLU A 93 15.30 -7.72 -10.55
C GLU A 93 14.44 -6.46 -10.81
N ALA A 94 13.29 -6.64 -11.46
CA ALA A 94 12.32 -5.56 -11.67
C ALA A 94 11.73 -5.08 -10.34
N ASP A 95 11.45 -5.99 -9.40
CA ASP A 95 10.97 -5.63 -8.05
C ASP A 95 12.02 -4.83 -7.29
N ASP A 96 13.29 -5.25 -7.31
CA ASP A 96 14.39 -4.52 -6.66
C ASP A 96 14.54 -3.11 -7.25
N ALA A 97 14.42 -2.96 -8.58
CA ALA A 97 14.46 -1.66 -9.25
C ALA A 97 13.27 -0.76 -8.86
N ALA A 98 12.07 -1.33 -8.80
CA ALA A 98 10.85 -0.62 -8.41
C ALA A 98 10.91 -0.17 -6.94
N VAL A 99 11.35 -1.03 -6.02
CA VAL A 99 11.54 -0.66 -4.61
C VAL A 99 12.64 0.39 -4.45
N ALA A 100 13.72 0.30 -5.21
CA ALA A 100 14.77 1.32 -5.18
C ALA A 100 14.26 2.69 -5.65
N GLN A 101 13.40 2.72 -6.67
CA GLN A 101 12.74 3.95 -7.13
C GLN A 101 11.78 4.49 -6.07
N LEU A 102 10.91 3.65 -5.51
CA LEU A 102 9.99 4.04 -4.44
C LEU A 102 10.74 4.60 -3.23
N ARG A 103 11.86 3.97 -2.85
CA ARG A 103 12.71 4.45 -1.76
C ARG A 103 13.24 5.86 -2.02
N ARG A 104 13.73 6.15 -3.23
CA ARG A 104 14.16 7.51 -3.60
C ARG A 104 13.03 8.52 -3.50
N THR A 105 11.83 8.15 -3.94
CA THR A 105 10.63 9.00 -3.82
C THR A 105 10.34 9.31 -2.35
N VAL A 106 10.30 8.28 -1.49
CA VAL A 106 10.02 8.44 -0.05
C VAL A 106 11.11 9.26 0.64
N ASP A 107 12.39 9.01 0.36
CA ASP A 107 13.52 9.77 0.91
C ASP A 107 13.41 11.27 0.53
N GLY A 108 12.98 11.57 -0.70
CA GLY A 108 12.71 12.94 -1.16
C GLY A 108 11.56 13.61 -0.41
N LEU A 109 10.47 12.88 -0.12
CA LEU A 109 9.36 13.40 0.68
C LEU A 109 9.78 13.69 2.13
N PHE A 110 10.57 12.80 2.74
CA PHE A 110 11.11 13.01 4.08
C PHE A 110 12.04 14.23 4.13
N ALA A 111 12.93 14.40 3.15
CA ALA A 111 13.80 15.56 3.09
C ALA A 111 13.01 16.87 2.99
N ARG A 112 11.95 16.90 2.17
CA ARG A 112 11.05 18.05 2.05
C ARG A 112 10.38 18.37 3.39
N LEU A 113 9.75 17.38 4.02
CA LEU A 113 9.03 17.56 5.29
C LEU A 113 9.96 17.91 6.45
N ALA A 114 11.18 17.40 6.48
CA ALA A 114 12.18 17.75 7.50
C ALA A 114 12.57 19.23 7.44
N GLY A 115 12.67 19.80 6.23
CA GLY A 115 12.94 21.22 6.02
C GLY A 115 11.81 22.12 6.51
N ASP A 116 10.56 21.69 6.27
CA ASP A 116 9.36 22.47 6.59
C ASP A 116 8.98 22.39 8.08
N ALA A 117 9.21 21.25 8.74
CA ALA A 117 8.73 20.98 10.10
C ALA A 117 9.75 21.21 11.23
N GLY A 118 10.95 21.72 10.93
CA GLY A 118 11.94 22.08 11.95
C GLY A 118 12.59 20.90 12.69
N GLY A 119 12.70 19.73 12.06
CA GLY A 119 13.52 18.61 12.58
C GLY A 119 12.85 17.71 13.62
N GLY A 120 11.57 17.36 13.44
CA GLY A 120 10.87 16.39 14.29
C GLY A 120 11.46 14.96 14.24
N PRO A 121 11.22 14.13 15.27
CA PRO A 121 11.94 12.86 15.49
C PRO A 121 11.52 11.68 14.59
N GLY A 122 10.57 11.85 13.67
CA GLY A 122 10.12 10.77 12.79
C GLY A 122 8.96 11.14 11.88
N PHE A 123 8.65 10.23 10.95
CA PHE A 123 7.60 10.37 9.97
C PHE A 123 6.51 9.31 10.18
N PHE A 124 5.27 9.69 9.92
CA PHE A 124 4.15 8.76 9.84
C PHE A 124 3.84 8.47 8.37
N VAL A 125 3.85 7.19 7.98
CA VAL A 125 3.59 6.75 6.61
C VAL A 125 2.26 6.00 6.56
N ARG A 126 1.46 6.28 5.53
CA ARG A 126 0.19 5.62 5.24
C ARG A 126 0.07 5.34 3.75
N LEU A 127 -0.75 4.35 3.39
CA LEU A 127 -1.13 4.05 2.02
C LEU A 127 -2.65 4.23 1.89
N GLY A 128 -3.07 5.17 1.05
CA GLY A 128 -4.49 5.47 0.82
C GLY A 128 -5.23 5.91 2.09
N PRO A 129 -6.49 5.47 2.30
CA PRO A 129 -7.40 6.09 3.26
C PRO A 129 -7.23 5.53 4.68
N ARG A 130 -6.46 4.44 4.83
CA ARG A 130 -6.26 3.77 6.12
C ARG A 130 -4.82 3.85 6.60
N SER A 131 -4.68 4.17 7.88
CA SER A 131 -3.43 4.02 8.61
C SER A 131 -3.15 2.54 8.89
N PRO A 132 -1.88 2.08 8.86
CA PRO A 132 -1.51 0.70 9.17
C PRO A 132 -1.55 0.41 10.69
N LYS A 133 -2.68 0.69 11.35
CA LYS A 133 -2.84 0.54 12.81
C LYS A 133 -2.84 -0.93 13.24
N ASP A 134 -3.28 -1.82 12.35
CA ASP A 134 -3.37 -3.26 12.58
C ASP A 134 -2.12 -4.02 12.10
N ALA A 135 -1.15 -3.31 11.50
CA ALA A 135 0.13 -3.91 11.16
C ALA A 135 0.99 -3.94 12.44
N PRO A 136 1.31 -5.13 13.00
CA PRO A 136 2.23 -5.18 14.11
C PRO A 136 3.53 -4.49 13.70
N MET A 137 4.09 -3.66 14.58
CA MET A 137 5.43 -3.12 14.40
C MET A 137 6.39 -4.31 14.42
N ILE A 138 6.69 -4.87 13.25
CA ILE A 138 7.68 -5.93 13.11
C ILE A 138 9.02 -5.24 13.36
N ALA A 139 9.48 -5.28 14.59
CA ALA A 139 10.84 -4.89 14.94
C ALA A 139 11.77 -5.86 14.20
N ARG A 140 12.23 -5.46 13.01
CA ARG A 140 13.27 -6.20 12.31
C ARG A 140 14.51 -6.21 13.19
N ARG A 141 14.90 -7.38 13.68
CA ARG A 141 16.31 -7.61 14.02
C ARG A 141 17.13 -7.25 12.79
N PRO A 142 18.25 -6.51 12.92
CA PRO A 142 19.10 -6.24 11.78
C PRO A 142 19.47 -7.57 11.13
N ALA A 143 19.15 -7.71 9.84
CA ALA A 143 19.43 -8.92 9.09
C ALA A 143 20.94 -9.13 9.08
N ALA A 144 21.41 -10.27 9.59
CA ALA A 144 22.72 -10.77 9.23
C ALA A 144 22.71 -10.96 7.70
N ASP A 145 23.63 -10.27 7.04
CA ASP A 145 23.74 -10.18 5.58
C ASP A 145 23.88 -11.60 4.98
N THR A 146 22.77 -12.13 4.47
CA THR A 146 22.67 -13.51 3.94
C THR A 146 22.59 -13.52 2.41
N ARG A 147 22.87 -12.38 1.76
CA ARG A 147 22.89 -12.29 0.28
C ARG A 147 24.10 -12.97 -0.37
N ALA A 148 25.03 -13.55 0.40
CA ALA A 148 26.22 -14.22 -0.13
C ALA A 148 25.94 -15.56 -0.85
N ASP A 149 24.76 -16.18 -0.68
CA ASP A 149 24.52 -17.56 -1.15
C ASP A 149 23.74 -17.68 -2.47
N ARG A 150 23.46 -16.59 -3.20
CA ARG A 150 22.73 -16.65 -4.49
C ARG A 150 23.60 -16.86 -5.74
N ALA A 151 24.90 -17.15 -5.58
CA ALA A 151 25.84 -17.35 -6.69
C ALA A 151 26.41 -18.79 -6.80
N ALA A 152 25.70 -19.80 -6.29
CA ALA A 152 26.07 -21.21 -6.42
C ALA A 152 25.12 -21.97 -7.36
#